data_AF-A0A0V0Z1A9-F1
#
_entry.id   AF-A0A0V0Z1A9-F1
#
_cell.length_a   1.000
_cell.length_b   1.000
_cell.length_c   1.000
_cell.angle_alpha   90.00
_cell.angle_beta   90.00
_cell.angle_gamma   90.00
#
_symmetry.space_group_name_H-M   'P 1'
#
loop_
_entity.id
_entity.type
_entity.pdbx_description
1 polymer ?
#
loop_
_entity_poly.entity_id
_entity_poly.type
_entity_poly.pdbx_seq_one_letter_code
_entity_poly.pdbx_strand_id
1 'polypeptide(L)'
;LKASIKVWTTRDKTLKSDCRILNRNIKLVTSPIAVDNQASSLESDVSQWLISEPGNKFCAIDKPYHKSQTKEPAIAVCIDDATIFGHFNRIGQNVENCA
;
A
#
# COMPACT_ATOMS: atom_id res chain seq x y z
N LEU A 1 -3.45 5.34 12.70
CA LEU A 1 -4.05 4.03 12.33
C LEU A 1 -3.49 2.93 13.24
N LYS A 2 -4.35 2.30 14.06
CA LYS A 2 -4.07 1.04 14.77
C LYS A 2 -4.78 -0.14 14.05
N ALA A 3 -4.78 -0.10 12.72
CA ALA A 3 -5.51 -1.04 11.86
C ALA A 3 -4.51 -1.76 10.96
N SER A 4 -4.90 -2.95 10.48
CA SER A 4 -4.19 -3.60 9.38
C SER A 4 -4.26 -2.71 8.14
N ILE A 5 -3.30 -2.82 7.23
CA ILE A 5 -3.29 -2.03 5.99
C ILE A 5 -2.89 -2.90 4.80
N LYS A 6 -3.47 -2.60 3.64
CA LYS A 6 -2.95 -3.06 2.34
C LYS A 6 -2.17 -1.93 1.71
N VAL A 7 -1.01 -2.22 1.15
CA VAL A 7 -0.10 -1.21 0.62
C VAL A 7 0.31 -1.55 -0.81
N TRP A 8 0.13 -0.59 -1.71
CA TRP A 8 0.71 -0.56 -3.05
C TRP A 8 1.86 0.45 -3.06
N THR A 9 3.06 -0.05 -3.30
CA THR A 9 4.29 0.74 -3.25
C THR A 9 5.37 0.01 -4.02
N THR A 10 6.25 0.76 -4.67
CA THR A 10 7.51 0.18 -5.15
C THR A 10 8.26 -0.42 -3.97
N ARG A 11 8.97 -1.52 -4.24
CA ARG A 11 9.67 -2.28 -3.20
C ARG A 11 11.15 -2.31 -3.53
N ASP A 12 11.99 -2.08 -2.52
CA ASP A 12 13.41 -2.44 -2.64
C ASP A 12 13.54 -3.98 -2.58
N LYS A 13 14.62 -4.54 -3.15
CA LYS A 13 14.87 -6.00 -3.15
C LYS A 13 15.07 -6.59 -1.74
N THR A 14 15.21 -5.72 -0.73
CA THR A 14 15.47 -6.08 0.67
C THR A 14 14.20 -6.09 1.53
N LEU A 15 13.13 -5.46 1.07
CA LEU A 15 11.81 -5.46 1.67
C LEU A 15 11.07 -6.73 1.27
N LYS A 16 11.73 -7.88 1.49
CA LYS A 16 11.09 -9.20 1.35
C LYS A 16 10.47 -9.69 2.66
N SER A 17 10.83 -9.13 3.81
CA SER A 17 10.65 -9.91 5.05
C SER A 17 10.52 -9.21 6.39
N ASP A 18 10.35 -7.88 6.47
CA ASP A 18 10.34 -7.26 7.80
C ASP A 18 9.33 -6.12 7.97
N CYS A 19 8.05 -6.47 7.92
CA CYS A 19 6.96 -5.63 8.42
C CYS A 19 6.77 -5.79 9.94
N ARG A 20 7.86 -6.00 10.72
CA ARG A 20 7.86 -6.09 12.20
C ARG A 20 7.54 -4.75 12.86
N ILE A 21 6.39 -4.18 12.54
CA ILE A 21 5.76 -3.16 13.38
C ILE A 21 4.84 -3.91 14.34
N LEU A 22 5.23 -3.96 15.62
CA LEU A 22 4.40 -4.53 16.70
C LEU A 22 2.96 -3.98 16.59
N ASN A 23 2.00 -4.90 16.51
CA ASN A 23 0.56 -4.63 16.42
C ASN A 23 0.06 -3.96 15.12
N ARG A 24 0.77 -4.07 13.99
CA ARG A 24 0.23 -3.72 12.66
C ARG A 24 0.43 -4.87 11.68
N ASN A 25 -0.67 -5.35 11.11
CA ASN A 25 -0.62 -6.31 10.00
C ASN A 25 -0.55 -5.54 8.69
N ILE A 26 0.63 -5.51 8.07
CA ILE A 26 0.83 -4.93 6.74
C ILE A 26 0.74 -6.05 5.72
N LYS A 27 -0.14 -5.89 4.75
CA LYS A 27 -0.26 -6.76 3.57
C LYS A 27 0.21 -6.00 2.35
N LEU A 28 1.05 -6.63 1.53
CA LEU A 28 1.55 -6.00 0.32
C LEU A 28 0.65 -6.39 -0.84
N VAL A 29 0.15 -5.40 -1.58
CA VAL A 29 -0.60 -5.65 -2.82
C VAL A 29 0.35 -6.24 -3.85
N THR A 30 -0.08 -7.32 -4.51
CA THR A 30 0.74 -8.05 -5.48
C THR A 30 0.59 -7.47 -6.89
N SER A 31 1.69 -7.39 -7.62
CA SER A 31 1.72 -7.05 -9.05
C SER A 31 1.28 -8.23 -9.91
N PRO A 32 0.56 -8.03 -11.03
CA PRO A 32 -0.01 -6.76 -11.49
C PRO A 32 -1.36 -6.45 -10.82
N ILE A 33 -1.70 -5.16 -10.77
CA ILE A 33 -3.06 -4.68 -10.47
C ILE A 33 -3.80 -4.37 -11.78
N ALA A 34 -5.14 -4.28 -11.70
CA ALA A 34 -5.97 -3.83 -12.81
C ALA A 34 -6.64 -2.50 -12.45
N VAL A 35 -6.34 -1.46 -13.22
CA VAL A 35 -7.01 -0.14 -13.13
C VAL A 35 -7.79 0.04 -14.41
N ASP A 36 -9.12 0.13 -14.32
CA ASP A 36 -10.00 0.22 -15.49
C ASP A 36 -9.73 -0.86 -16.57
N ASN A 37 -9.54 -2.11 -16.11
CA ASN A 37 -9.18 -3.28 -16.94
C ASN A 37 -7.82 -3.18 -17.65
N GLN A 38 -6.99 -2.18 -17.34
CA GLN A 38 -5.61 -2.09 -17.81
C GLN A 38 -4.67 -2.60 -16.72
N ALA A 39 -3.74 -3.46 -17.11
CA ALA A 39 -2.74 -4.00 -16.19
C ALA A 39 -1.69 -2.95 -15.86
N SER A 40 -1.39 -2.77 -14.57
CA SER A 40 -0.30 -1.92 -14.08
C SER A 40 0.62 -2.77 -13.20
N SER A 41 1.93 -2.61 -13.33
CA SER A 41 2.93 -3.37 -12.58
C SER A 41 3.67 -2.47 -11.59
N LEU A 42 4.27 -3.06 -10.57
CA LEU A 42 5.08 -2.30 -9.58
C LEU A 42 6.26 -1.54 -10.22
N GLU A 43 6.75 -2.01 -11.37
CA GLU A 43 7.87 -1.41 -12.09
C GLU A 43 7.45 -0.22 -12.96
N SER A 44 6.20 -0.21 -13.45
CA SER A 44 5.68 0.87 -14.31
C SER A 44 4.82 1.89 -13.56
N ASP A 45 4.28 1.52 -12.40
CA ASP A 45 3.43 2.38 -11.58
C ASP A 45 4.24 3.12 -10.51
N VAL A 46 4.30 4.44 -10.64
CA VAL A 46 4.98 5.31 -9.66
C VAL A 46 4.06 5.72 -8.50
N SER A 47 2.77 5.41 -8.57
CA SER A 47 1.82 5.74 -7.53
C SER A 47 2.05 4.89 -6.28
N GLN A 48 1.73 5.47 -5.13
CA GLN A 48 1.91 4.80 -3.85
C GLN A 48 0.74 5.14 -2.96
N TRP A 49 0.10 4.09 -2.44
CA TRP A 49 -1.10 4.26 -1.66
C TRP A 49 -1.30 3.10 -0.69
N LEU A 50 -2.16 3.34 0.29
CA LEU A 50 -2.60 2.33 1.24
C LEU A 50 -4.08 2.45 1.52
N ILE A 51 -4.67 1.33 1.95
CA ILE A 51 -6.04 1.28 2.46
C ILE A 51 -6.08 0.57 3.82
N SER A 52 -6.98 0.99 4.70
CA SER A 52 -7.14 0.40 6.04
C SER A 52 -8.00 -0.86 6.05
N GLU A 53 -7.65 -1.85 6.86
CA GLU A 53 -8.44 -3.06 7.15
C GLU A 53 -8.60 -3.30 8.68
N PRO A 54 -9.82 -3.41 9.22
CA PRO A 54 -11.07 -2.92 8.63
C PRO A 54 -11.07 -1.37 8.54
N GLY A 55 -11.80 -0.80 7.59
CA GLY A 55 -12.03 0.64 7.54
C GLY A 55 -12.35 1.17 6.15
N ASN A 56 -12.62 2.47 6.07
CA ASN A 56 -13.05 3.20 4.86
C ASN A 56 -12.00 4.24 4.41
N LYS A 57 -10.73 4.03 4.76
CA LYS A 57 -9.66 5.01 4.51
C LYS A 57 -8.80 4.58 3.35
N PHE A 58 -8.63 5.49 2.40
CA PHE A 58 -7.59 5.47 1.38
C PHE A 58 -6.57 6.55 1.71
N CYS A 59 -5.29 6.28 1.52
CA CYS A 59 -4.26 7.31 1.60
C CYS A 59 -3.31 7.24 0.42
N ALA A 60 -3.03 8.38 -0.21
CA ALA A 60 -1.89 8.54 -1.10
C ALA A 60 -0.67 8.95 -0.26
N ILE A 61 0.49 8.36 -0.57
CA ILE A 61 1.76 8.65 0.10
C ILE A 61 2.79 9.09 -0.94
N ASP A 62 3.70 9.98 -0.55
CA ASP A 62 4.71 10.54 -1.46
C ASP A 62 6.02 9.73 -1.50
N LYS A 63 6.29 8.96 -0.46
CA LYS A 63 7.53 8.18 -0.31
C LYS A 63 7.24 6.67 -0.20
N PRO A 64 8.03 5.84 -0.90
CA PRO A 64 7.76 4.41 -0.97
C PRO A 64 8.10 3.74 0.35
N TYR A 65 7.42 2.64 0.64
CA TYR A 65 7.72 1.82 1.79
C TYR A 65 8.94 0.94 1.51
N HIS A 66 10.12 1.41 1.92
CA HIS A 66 11.41 0.74 1.78
C HIS A 66 11.99 0.41 3.16
N LYS A 67 12.85 -0.62 3.25
CA LYS A 67 13.47 -1.01 4.54
C LYS A 67 14.43 0.07 5.02
N SER A 68 15.19 0.61 4.08
CA SER A 68 16.09 1.73 4.30
C SER A 68 15.48 2.96 3.65
N GLN A 69 15.16 3.97 4.45
CA GLN A 69 14.65 5.25 3.97
C GLN A 69 15.63 6.37 4.29
N THR A 70 15.70 7.34 3.38
CA THR A 70 16.40 8.61 3.63
C THR A 70 15.70 9.36 4.76
N LYS A 71 16.48 9.99 5.64
CA LYS A 71 15.93 10.84 6.70
C LYS A 71 15.49 12.19 6.12
N GLU A 72 14.30 12.20 5.53
CA GLU A 72 13.69 13.36 4.90
C GLU A 72 12.19 13.49 5.27
N PRO A 73 11.58 14.68 5.08
CA PRO A 73 10.14 14.83 5.23
C PRO A 73 9.35 13.94 4.26
N ALA A 74 8.19 13.47 4.71
CA ALA A 74 7.23 12.70 3.92
C ALA A 74 5.80 13.12 4.28
N ILE A 75 4.85 12.90 3.36
CA ILE A 75 3.43 13.24 3.53
C ILE A 75 2.53 12.06 3.17
N ALA A 76 1.42 11.96 3.90
CA ALA A 76 0.30 11.13 3.53
C ALA A 76 -0.97 11.98 3.50
N VAL A 77 -1.75 11.88 2.42
CA VAL A 77 -3.09 12.48 2.33
C VAL A 77 -4.09 11.34 2.43
N CYS A 78 -4.90 11.35 3.48
CA CYS A 78 -5.90 10.31 3.75
C CYS A 78 -7.32 10.84 3.55
N ILE A 79 -8.14 10.04 2.88
CA ILE A 79 -9.55 10.29 2.60
C ILE A 79 -10.37 9.19 3.29
N ASP A 80 -11.34 9.60 4.11
CA ASP A 80 -12.28 8.70 4.80
C ASP A 80 -13.59 8.67 4.01
N ASP A 81 -13.63 7.85 2.96
CA ASP A 81 -14.77 7.71 2.06
C ASP A 81 -14.90 6.25 1.60
N ALA A 82 -16.06 5.65 1.85
CA ALA A 82 -16.30 4.24 1.59
C ALA A 82 -16.29 3.90 0.08
N THR A 83 -16.66 4.84 -0.78
CA THR A 83 -16.67 4.66 -2.24
C THR A 83 -15.24 4.60 -2.75
N ILE A 84 -14.41 5.58 -2.37
CA ILE A 84 -12.98 5.61 -2.75
C ILE A 84 -12.26 4.39 -2.19
N PHE A 85 -12.46 4.08 -0.91
CA PHE A 85 -11.92 2.86 -0.32
C PHE A 85 -12.33 1.60 -1.09
N GLY A 86 -13.62 1.46 -1.41
CA GLY A 86 -14.15 0.29 -2.12
C GLY A 86 -13.50 0.08 -3.49
N HIS A 87 -13.26 1.15 -4.24
CA HIS A 87 -12.54 1.11 -5.52
C HIS A 87 -11.11 0.59 -5.33
N PHE A 88 -10.34 1.16 -4.42
CA PHE A 88 -8.95 0.74 -4.18
C PHE A 88 -8.85 -0.64 -3.53
N ASN A 89 -9.82 -1.04 -2.73
CA ASN A 89 -9.88 -2.39 -2.16
C ASN A 89 -10.10 -3.46 -3.24
N ARG A 90 -10.85 -3.14 -4.30
CA ARG A 90 -10.99 -4.01 -5.47
C ARG A 90 -9.69 -4.08 -6.29
N ILE A 91 -9.02 -2.95 -6.49
CA ILE A 91 -7.74 -2.89 -7.19
C ILE A 91 -6.69 -3.72 -6.43
N GLY A 92 -6.59 -3.52 -5.11
CA GLY A 92 -5.65 -4.21 -4.21
C GLY A 92 -6.15 -5.52 -3.62
N GLN A 93 -7.00 -6.27 -4.33
CA GLN A 93 -7.61 -7.50 -3.82
C GLN A 93 -6.60 -8.62 -3.57
N ASN A 94 -5.56 -8.71 -4.41
CA ASN A 94 -4.51 -9.71 -4.30
C ASN A 94 -3.38 -9.17 -3.44
N VAL A 95 -3.07 -9.90 -2.37
CA VAL A 95 -2.09 -9.49 -1.38
C VAL A 95 -1.25 -10.66 -0.91
N GLU A 96 -0.06 -10.36 -0.45
CA GLU A 96 0.80 -11.29 0.27
C GLU A 96 1.17 -10.74 1.64
N ASN A 97 1.46 -11.64 2.57
CA ASN A 97 2.01 -11.26 3.85
C ASN A 97 3.47 -10.88 3.68
N CYS A 98 3.94 -9.89 4.44
CA CYS A 98 5.38 -9.70 4.60
C CYS A 98 5.97 -10.94 5.29
N ALA A 99 6.94 -11.62 4.67
CA ALA A 99 7.44 -12.92 5.13
C ALA A 99 8.79 -12.83 5.82
#